data_AF-A0A3D0HAS1-F1
#
_entry.id   AF-A0A3D0HAS1-F1
#
_cell.length_a   1.000
_cell.length_b   1.000
_cell.length_c   1.000
_cell.angle_alpha   90.00
_cell.angle_beta   90.00
_cell.angle_gamma   90.00
#
_symmetry.space_group_name_H-M   'P 1'
#
loop_
_entity.id
_entity.type
_entity.pdbx_description
1 polymer ?
#
loop_
_entity_poly.entity_id
_entity_poly.type
_entity_poly.pdbx_seq_one_letter_code
_entity_poly.pdbx_strand_id
1 'polypeptide(L)'
;ETGKCLAGAKQRIVAVFTIFCLGWAIGSAVGVWPHGLCYVNELWGSTLDGYQVVSDSNYDWGQGLKELDEWRRDHGIAEMELWHFGFDPIATHLPYRQMRYDIDRALSPPELTIIISTGYLAVGTTLLYGPYFPGPEQQMAATLRSVQPVARTMTHFIYIVPERTLKAPFP
;
A
#
# COMPACT_ATOMS: atom_id res chain seq x y z
N GLU A 1 -41.24 -41.67 8.15
CA GLU A 1 -39.78 -41.89 8.05
C GLU A 1 -39.05 -40.87 7.16
N THR A 2 -39.66 -40.43 6.06
CA THR A 2 -39.15 -39.40 5.13
C THR A 2 -38.69 -38.09 5.79
N GLY A 3 -39.41 -37.58 6.81
CA GLY A 3 -39.04 -36.34 7.52
C GLY A 3 -37.72 -36.39 8.31
N LYS A 4 -37.36 -37.56 8.87
CA LYS A 4 -36.09 -37.74 9.60
C LYS A 4 -34.90 -37.82 8.64
N CYS A 5 -35.10 -38.46 7.48
CA CYS A 5 -34.08 -38.55 6.42
C CYS A 5 -33.76 -37.16 5.82
N LEU A 6 -34.79 -36.35 5.56
CA LEU A 6 -34.65 -34.97 5.09
C LEU A 6 -33.96 -34.05 6.13
N ALA A 7 -34.26 -34.22 7.42
CA ALA A 7 -33.60 -33.46 8.50
C ALA A 7 -32.10 -33.79 8.61
N GLY A 8 -31.73 -35.08 8.51
CA GLY A 8 -30.33 -35.50 8.51
C GLY A 8 -29.55 -35.01 7.29
N ALA A 9 -30.18 -34.97 6.11
CA ALA A 9 -29.57 -34.40 4.90
C ALA A 9 -29.33 -32.89 5.03
N LYS A 10 -30.30 -32.14 5.57
CA LYS A 10 -30.16 -30.69 5.84
C LYS A 10 -29.02 -30.41 6.82
N GLN A 11 -28.92 -31.16 7.91
CA GLN A 11 -27.85 -31.01 8.90
C GLN A 11 -26.47 -31.26 8.30
N ARG A 12 -26.33 -32.26 7.41
CA ARG A 12 -25.08 -32.53 6.70
C ARG A 12 -24.70 -31.41 5.74
N ILE A 13 -25.66 -30.87 4.98
CA ILE A 13 -25.41 -29.74 4.07
C ILE A 13 -24.94 -28.52 4.85
N VAL A 14 -25.63 -28.17 5.96
CA VAL A 14 -25.22 -27.06 6.82
C VAL A 14 -23.82 -27.30 7.38
N ALA A 15 -23.52 -28.50 7.87
CA ALA A 15 -22.20 -28.81 8.41
C ALA A 15 -21.09 -28.66 7.35
N VAL A 16 -21.30 -29.21 6.15
CA VAL A 16 -20.34 -29.10 5.03
C VAL A 16 -20.14 -27.64 4.63
N PHE A 17 -21.23 -26.88 4.49
CA PHE A 17 -21.17 -25.46 4.16
C PHE A 17 -20.42 -24.66 5.24
N THR A 18 -20.69 -24.92 6.52
CA THR A 18 -19.98 -24.27 7.63
C THR A 18 -18.48 -24.61 7.60
N ILE A 19 -18.12 -25.88 7.41
CA ILE A 19 -16.71 -26.29 7.31
C ILE A 19 -16.04 -25.59 6.13
N PHE A 20 -16.71 -25.50 4.99
CA PHE A 20 -16.21 -24.78 3.82
C PHE A 20 -16.00 -23.30 4.13
N CYS A 21 -16.98 -22.60 4.71
CA CYS A 21 -16.85 -21.18 5.07
C CYS A 21 -15.72 -20.93 6.08
N LEU A 22 -15.54 -21.82 7.07
CA LEU A 22 -14.44 -21.73 8.03
C LEU A 22 -13.09 -21.96 7.35
N GLY A 23 -12.99 -22.98 6.49
CA GLY A 23 -11.79 -23.25 5.71
C GLY A 23 -11.43 -22.08 4.80
N TRP A 24 -12.43 -21.46 4.15
CA TRP A 24 -12.25 -20.26 3.35
C TRP A 24 -11.73 -19.10 4.19
N ALA A 25 -12.40 -18.77 5.29
CA ALA A 25 -12.01 -17.64 6.15
C ALA A 25 -10.59 -17.79 6.72
N ILE A 26 -10.23 -19.00 7.17
CA ILE A 26 -8.87 -19.29 7.66
C ILE A 26 -7.87 -19.19 6.52
N GLY A 27 -8.16 -19.77 5.35
CA GLY A 27 -7.29 -19.70 4.18
C GLY A 27 -7.02 -18.27 3.75
N SER A 28 -8.07 -17.44 3.66
CA SER A 28 -7.96 -16.01 3.34
C SER A 28 -7.14 -15.25 4.39
N ALA A 29 -7.40 -15.47 5.68
CA ALA A 29 -6.68 -14.79 6.76
C ALA A 29 -5.18 -15.15 6.80
N VAL A 30 -4.85 -16.43 6.60
CA VAL A 30 -3.46 -16.89 6.53
C VAL A 30 -2.78 -16.37 5.26
N GLY A 31 -3.48 -16.35 4.13
CA GLY A 31 -2.94 -15.89 2.86
C GLY A 31 -2.63 -14.39 2.80
N VAL A 32 -3.36 -13.57 3.56
CA VAL A 32 -3.16 -12.10 3.59
C VAL A 32 -2.18 -11.65 4.69
N TRP A 33 -1.91 -12.48 5.69
CA TRP A 33 -1.00 -12.14 6.78
C TRP A 33 0.43 -11.88 6.25
N PRO A 34 1.13 -10.80 6.68
CA PRO A 34 0.79 -9.87 7.75
C PRO A 34 -0.04 -8.65 7.32
N HIS A 35 -0.42 -8.54 6.05
CA HIS A 35 -1.10 -7.37 5.46
C HIS A 35 -2.62 -7.43 5.61
N GLY A 36 -3.13 -7.73 6.81
CA GLY A 36 -4.56 -7.95 7.04
C GLY A 36 -5.46 -6.80 6.58
N LEU A 37 -4.99 -5.54 6.65
CA LEU A 37 -5.76 -4.37 6.19
C LEU A 37 -5.92 -4.31 4.67
N CYS A 38 -5.10 -5.05 3.91
CA CYS A 38 -5.17 -5.10 2.46
C CYS A 38 -6.24 -6.07 1.95
N TYR A 39 -6.82 -6.90 2.82
CA TYR A 39 -7.70 -7.98 2.39
C TYR A 39 -8.94 -7.45 1.68
N VAL A 40 -9.08 -7.86 0.42
CA VAL A 40 -10.33 -7.82 -0.32
C VAL A 40 -10.63 -9.25 -0.77
N ASN A 41 -11.91 -9.63 -0.72
CA ASN A 41 -12.31 -10.95 -1.17
C ASN A 41 -12.11 -11.10 -2.69
N GLU A 42 -11.93 -12.33 -3.12
CA GLU A 42 -11.52 -12.71 -4.47
C GLU A 42 -12.56 -12.33 -5.54
N LEU A 43 -13.82 -12.07 -5.16
CA LEU A 43 -14.85 -11.60 -6.08
C LEU A 43 -14.72 -10.12 -6.43
N TRP A 44 -13.98 -9.36 -5.62
CA TRP A 44 -13.71 -7.93 -5.83
C TRP A 44 -12.30 -7.65 -6.37
N GLY A 45 -11.61 -8.71 -6.83
CA GLY A 45 -10.26 -8.64 -7.38
C GLY A 45 -9.26 -9.39 -6.51
N SER A 46 -8.07 -8.81 -6.34
CA SER A 46 -7.00 -9.40 -5.53
C SER A 46 -6.66 -8.47 -4.37
N THR A 47 -6.18 -9.04 -3.26
CA THR A 47 -5.57 -8.26 -2.17
C THR A 47 -4.48 -7.35 -2.73
N LEU A 48 -3.66 -7.81 -3.69
CA LEU A 48 -2.57 -7.04 -4.29
C LEU A 48 -3.07 -5.78 -5.04
N ASP A 49 -4.26 -5.81 -5.63
CA ASP A 49 -4.82 -4.68 -6.37
C ASP A 49 -5.91 -3.92 -5.58
N GLY A 50 -6.20 -4.36 -4.36
CA GLY A 50 -7.24 -3.81 -3.51
C GLY A 50 -7.07 -2.31 -3.24
N TYR A 51 -5.85 -1.79 -3.26
CA TYR A 51 -5.57 -0.36 -3.13
C TYR A 51 -6.30 0.50 -4.17
N GLN A 52 -6.65 -0.03 -5.35
CA GLN A 52 -7.38 0.73 -6.36
C GLN A 52 -8.84 1.01 -5.96
N VAL A 53 -9.38 0.22 -5.03
CA VAL A 53 -10.80 0.23 -4.66
C VAL A 53 -11.00 0.68 -3.20
N VAL A 54 -10.08 0.32 -2.30
CA VAL A 54 -10.23 0.52 -0.85
C VAL A 54 -9.09 1.31 -0.21
N SER A 55 -8.28 2.06 -0.99
CA SER A 55 -7.28 2.97 -0.39
C SER A 55 -7.90 4.08 0.47
N ASP A 56 -9.20 4.35 0.34
CA ASP A 56 -9.95 5.23 1.23
C ASP A 56 -10.25 4.59 2.60
N SER A 57 -9.77 3.38 2.89
CA SER A 57 -10.06 2.66 4.13
C SER A 57 -8.80 2.21 4.87
N ASN A 58 -7.72 3.00 4.75
CA ASN A 58 -6.46 2.80 5.47
C ASN A 58 -5.72 1.51 5.13
N TYR A 59 -5.59 1.26 3.83
CA TYR A 59 -4.96 0.06 3.28
C TYR A 59 -3.49 -0.13 3.71
N ASP A 60 -2.78 0.94 4.09
CA ASP A 60 -1.34 0.92 4.36
C ASP A 60 -0.90 1.17 5.81
N TRP A 61 -1.75 1.75 6.69
CA TRP A 61 -1.51 2.14 8.10
C TRP A 61 -0.30 1.50 8.81
N GLY A 62 0.92 1.90 8.43
CA GLY A 62 2.18 1.35 8.94
C GLY A 62 2.51 -0.13 8.67
N GLN A 63 1.55 -1.00 8.34
CA GLN A 63 1.75 -2.46 8.31
C GLN A 63 2.84 -2.94 7.34
N GLY A 64 3.11 -2.21 6.25
CA GLY A 64 4.14 -2.55 5.27
C GLY A 64 5.49 -1.86 5.48
N LEU A 65 5.70 -1.10 6.57
CA LEU A 65 6.97 -0.39 6.80
C LEU A 65 8.17 -1.32 7.01
N LYS A 66 7.94 -2.51 7.59
CA LYS A 66 8.97 -3.54 7.76
C LYS A 66 9.37 -4.16 6.41
N GLU A 67 8.38 -4.53 5.60
CA GLU A 67 8.60 -5.03 4.24
C GLU A 67 9.35 -4.00 3.38
N LEU A 68 9.01 -2.71 3.52
CA LEU A 68 9.73 -1.62 2.87
C LEU A 68 11.19 -1.52 3.33
N ASP A 69 11.47 -1.74 4.63
CA ASP A 69 12.84 -1.66 5.16
C ASP A 69 13.68 -2.85 4.69
N GLU A 70 13.08 -4.04 4.63
CA GLU A 70 13.69 -5.23 4.03
C GLU A 70 14.06 -4.96 2.57
N TRP A 71 13.10 -4.45 1.77
CA TRP A 71 13.35 -4.09 0.38
C TRP A 71 14.51 -3.07 0.27
N ARG A 72 14.51 -2.01 1.07
CA ARG A 72 15.58 -1.00 1.10
C ARG A 72 16.94 -1.63 1.34
N ARG A 73 17.03 -2.50 2.35
CA ARG A 73 18.28 -3.16 2.77
C ARG A 73 18.81 -4.10 1.70
N ASP A 74 17.93 -4.87 1.08
CA ASP A 74 18.29 -5.81 0.01
C ASP A 74 18.82 -5.09 -1.24
N HIS A 75 18.44 -3.82 -1.43
CA HIS A 75 18.90 -2.97 -2.53
C HIS A 75 20.07 -2.04 -2.13
N GLY A 76 20.60 -2.15 -0.91
CA GLY A 76 21.75 -1.37 -0.45
C GLY A 76 21.47 0.14 -0.29
N ILE A 77 20.20 0.52 -0.11
CA ILE A 77 19.78 1.92 0.03
C ILE A 77 19.95 2.34 1.49
N ALA A 78 20.74 3.38 1.79
CA ALA A 78 21.02 3.77 3.17
C ALA A 78 19.81 4.42 3.87
N GLU A 79 19.17 5.36 3.18
CA GLU A 79 18.00 6.12 3.64
C GLU A 79 17.05 6.33 2.45
N MET A 80 15.77 6.57 2.72
CA MET A 80 14.81 7.00 1.69
C MET A 80 13.82 8.04 2.23
N GLU A 81 13.29 8.90 1.37
CA GLU A 81 12.15 9.74 1.70
C GLU A 81 10.87 8.88 1.77
N LEU A 82 10.05 9.13 2.78
CA LEU A 82 8.80 8.40 3.03
C LEU A 82 7.63 9.38 3.05
N TRP A 83 6.74 9.27 2.06
CA TRP A 83 5.46 9.97 2.05
C TRP A 83 4.34 8.97 2.32
N HIS A 84 3.92 8.90 3.58
CA HIS A 84 2.98 7.89 4.08
C HIS A 84 1.91 8.53 4.98
N PHE A 85 0.72 7.94 4.99
CA PHE A 85 -0.39 8.44 5.79
C PHE A 85 -0.27 8.01 7.27
N GLY A 86 -0.26 9.00 8.17
CA GLY A 86 -0.23 8.76 9.62
C GLY A 86 1.18 8.77 10.22
N PHE A 87 1.24 8.42 11.50
CA PHE A 87 2.46 8.43 12.30
C PHE A 87 2.63 7.08 12.97
N ASP A 88 3.33 6.17 12.30
CA ASP A 88 3.70 4.87 12.90
C ASP A 88 5.02 5.03 13.67
N PRO A 89 5.07 4.68 14.96
CA PRO A 89 6.31 4.75 15.76
C PRO A 89 7.48 4.00 15.13
N ILE A 90 7.23 2.89 14.42
CA ILE A 90 8.28 2.13 13.73
C ILE A 90 8.97 2.98 12.68
N ALA A 91 8.25 3.85 11.97
CA ALA A 91 8.84 4.75 10.97
C ALA A 91 9.92 5.67 11.59
N THR A 92 9.76 6.04 12.86
CA THR A 92 10.72 6.92 13.56
C THR A 92 12.02 6.21 13.96
N HIS A 93 12.04 4.89 13.92
CA HIS A 93 13.22 4.06 14.23
C HIS A 93 13.89 3.48 12.98
N LEU A 94 13.30 3.70 11.80
CA LEU A 94 13.83 3.27 10.52
C LEU A 94 14.51 4.45 9.81
N PRO A 95 15.45 4.20 8.89
CA PRO A 95 16.17 5.26 8.17
C PRO A 95 15.30 5.90 7.07
N TYR A 96 14.17 6.45 7.48
CA TYR A 96 13.21 7.16 6.63
C TYR A 96 13.17 8.64 6.97
N ARG A 97 13.26 9.47 5.92
CA ARG A 97 12.99 10.91 6.02
C ARG A 97 11.50 11.12 5.78
N GLN A 98 10.72 11.09 6.86
CA GLN A 98 9.27 11.22 6.75
C GLN A 98 8.89 12.62 6.26
N MET A 99 8.22 12.67 5.12
CA MET A 99 7.60 13.88 4.60
C MET A 99 6.29 14.13 5.33
N ARG A 100 5.90 15.41 5.46
CA ARG A 100 4.55 15.76 5.88
C ARG A 100 3.55 15.13 4.93
N TYR A 101 2.55 14.44 5.47
CA TYR A 101 1.48 13.86 4.66
C TYR A 101 0.59 14.97 4.08
N ASP A 102 0.43 16.07 4.82
CA ASP A 102 -0.28 17.30 4.44
C ASP A 102 0.71 18.30 3.81
N ILE A 103 0.79 18.31 2.48
CA ILE A 103 1.70 19.22 1.78
C ILE A 103 0.98 20.53 1.48
N ASP A 104 1.55 21.65 1.93
CA ASP A 104 0.87 22.95 1.85
C ASP A 104 0.67 23.45 0.40
N ARG A 105 1.46 22.92 -0.57
CA ARG A 105 1.33 23.18 -2.01
C ARG A 105 1.92 22.06 -2.84
N ALA A 106 1.46 21.94 -4.09
CA ALA A 106 1.99 20.95 -5.01
C ALA A 106 3.46 21.30 -5.33
N LEU A 107 4.31 20.28 -5.25
CA LEU A 107 5.73 20.42 -5.53
C LEU A 107 5.96 20.24 -7.03
N SER A 108 6.66 21.19 -7.64
CA SER A 108 7.14 21.05 -9.00
C SER A 108 8.20 19.93 -9.09
N PRO A 109 8.43 19.32 -10.26
CA PRO A 109 9.46 18.29 -10.42
C PRO A 109 10.87 18.70 -9.92
N PRO A 110 11.33 19.95 -10.13
CA PRO A 110 12.59 20.42 -9.54
C PRO A 110 12.57 20.42 -8.01
N GLU A 111 11.47 20.84 -7.38
CA GLU A 111 11.33 20.86 -5.92
C GLU A 111 11.27 19.46 -5.33
N LEU A 112 10.61 18.51 -6.02
CA LEU A 112 10.65 17.10 -5.66
C LEU A 112 12.08 16.56 -5.64
N THR A 113 12.93 16.99 -6.58
CA THR A 113 14.35 16.56 -6.63
C THR A 113 15.16 17.12 -5.45
N ILE A 114 14.81 18.32 -4.96
CA ILE A 114 15.45 18.93 -3.78
C ILE A 114 15.02 18.23 -2.50
N ILE A 115 13.72 17.95 -2.37
CA ILE A 115 13.13 17.33 -1.18
C ILE A 115 13.51 15.84 -1.10
N ILE A 116 13.56 15.16 -2.24
CA ILE A 116 13.91 13.74 -2.36
C ILE A 116 15.42 13.62 -2.53
N SER A 117 16.11 14.08 -1.50
CA SER A 117 17.56 14.20 -1.44
C SER A 117 18.29 12.85 -1.41
N THR A 118 17.62 11.76 -1.01
CA THR A 118 18.20 10.42 -1.04
C THR A 118 18.15 9.78 -2.44
N GLY A 119 17.39 10.38 -3.37
CA GLY A 119 17.11 9.83 -4.68
C GLY A 119 16.00 8.78 -4.71
N TYR A 120 15.45 8.39 -3.56
CA TYR A 120 14.37 7.40 -3.45
C TYR A 120 13.19 7.95 -2.66
N LEU A 121 11.99 7.82 -3.24
CA LEU A 121 10.73 8.15 -2.58
C LEU A 121 9.86 6.89 -2.47
N ALA A 122 9.53 6.49 -1.26
CA ALA A 122 8.48 5.51 -0.99
C ALA A 122 7.16 6.22 -0.66
N VAL A 123 6.09 5.83 -1.32
CA VAL A 123 4.76 6.45 -1.19
C VAL A 123 3.73 5.42 -0.79
N GLY A 124 3.03 5.66 0.31
CA GLY A 124 1.92 4.81 0.77
C GLY A 124 0.72 4.85 -0.18
N THR A 125 0.05 3.72 -0.37
CA THR A 125 -1.14 3.60 -1.24
C THR A 125 -2.25 4.55 -0.85
N THR A 126 -2.42 4.85 0.45
CA THR A 126 -3.47 5.77 0.93
C THR A 126 -3.25 7.19 0.40
N LEU A 127 -2.00 7.68 0.38
CA LEU A 127 -1.71 9.00 -0.19
C LEU A 127 -1.74 8.99 -1.72
N LEU A 128 -1.37 7.88 -2.35
CA LEU A 128 -1.26 7.80 -3.81
C LEU A 128 -2.61 7.54 -4.52
N TYR A 129 -3.52 6.78 -3.90
CA TYR A 129 -4.79 6.34 -4.47
C TYR A 129 -6.02 6.67 -3.63
N GLY A 130 -5.86 7.07 -2.36
CA GLY A 130 -6.98 7.47 -1.51
C GLY A 130 -7.57 8.85 -1.91
N PRO A 131 -8.86 9.10 -1.63
CA PRO A 131 -9.54 10.35 -1.96
C PRO A 131 -9.40 11.44 -0.88
N TYR A 132 -8.59 11.21 0.16
CA TYR A 132 -8.54 12.03 1.37
C TYR A 132 -8.16 13.50 1.16
N PHE A 133 -7.51 13.85 0.06
CA PHE A 133 -6.90 15.17 -0.11
C PHE A 133 -7.40 15.83 -1.39
N PRO A 134 -8.34 16.80 -1.34
CA PRO A 134 -8.79 17.56 -2.50
C PRO A 134 -7.80 18.67 -2.91
N GLY A 135 -6.51 18.52 -2.59
CA GLY A 135 -5.52 19.58 -2.57
C GLY A 135 -4.21 19.25 -3.30
N PRO A 136 -3.13 19.95 -2.95
CA PRO A 136 -1.76 19.69 -3.40
C PRO A 136 -1.33 18.22 -3.49
N GLU A 137 -1.72 17.41 -2.52
CA GLU A 137 -1.43 15.99 -2.42
C GLU A 137 -2.00 15.24 -3.62
N GLN A 138 -3.21 15.59 -4.07
CA GLN A 138 -3.83 14.96 -5.24
C GLN A 138 -3.03 15.23 -6.51
N GLN A 139 -2.47 16.43 -6.65
CA GLN A 139 -1.63 16.79 -7.80
C GLN A 139 -0.30 16.03 -7.77
N MET A 140 0.32 15.91 -6.59
CA MET A 140 1.52 15.10 -6.41
C MET A 140 1.24 13.62 -6.69
N ALA A 141 0.15 13.07 -6.14
CA ALA A 141 -0.29 11.70 -6.39
C ALA A 141 -0.63 11.45 -7.86
N ALA A 142 -1.27 12.39 -8.56
CA ALA A 142 -1.54 12.28 -9.99
C ALA A 142 -0.24 12.30 -10.82
N THR A 143 0.73 13.12 -10.43
CA THR A 143 2.05 13.17 -11.07
C THR A 143 2.81 11.86 -10.85
N LEU A 144 2.84 11.34 -9.63
CA LEU A 144 3.51 10.07 -9.33
C LEU A 144 2.83 8.87 -10.00
N ARG A 145 1.51 8.89 -10.16
CA ARG A 145 0.77 7.87 -10.92
C ARG A 145 1.05 7.89 -12.42
N SER A 146 1.54 9.00 -12.98
CA SER A 146 1.95 9.07 -14.38
C SER A 146 3.40 8.60 -14.62
N VAL A 147 4.16 8.39 -13.55
CA VAL A 147 5.53 7.89 -13.57
C VAL A 147 5.53 6.40 -13.21
N GLN A 148 6.35 5.61 -13.89
CA GLN A 148 6.52 4.19 -13.53
C GLN A 148 7.32 4.08 -12.22
N PRO A 149 6.81 3.40 -11.18
CA PRO A 149 7.59 3.05 -10.00
C PRO A 149 8.69 2.03 -10.38
N VAL A 150 9.82 2.08 -9.68
CA VAL A 150 10.92 1.11 -9.86
C VAL A 150 10.65 -0.20 -9.12
N ALA A 151 9.85 -0.13 -8.07
CA ALA A 151 9.43 -1.27 -7.28
C ALA A 151 8.15 -0.96 -6.53
N ARG A 152 7.56 -2.02 -5.96
CA ARG A 152 6.37 -1.93 -5.14
C ARG A 152 6.41 -3.02 -4.08
N THR A 153 6.17 -2.64 -2.83
CA THR A 153 5.79 -3.55 -1.73
C THR A 153 4.27 -3.67 -1.67
N MET A 154 3.70 -4.45 -0.75
CA MET A 154 2.24 -4.55 -0.65
C MET A 154 1.56 -3.17 -0.57
N THR A 155 2.11 -2.28 0.26
CA THR A 155 1.50 -0.99 0.62
C THR A 155 2.25 0.25 0.15
N HIS A 156 3.45 0.13 -0.44
CA HIS A 156 4.24 1.28 -0.87
C HIS A 156 4.73 1.15 -2.31
N PHE A 157 4.61 2.25 -3.05
CA PHE A 157 5.22 2.42 -4.37
C PHE A 157 6.56 3.13 -4.22
N ILE A 158 7.58 2.64 -4.90
CA ILE A 158 8.94 3.16 -4.78
C ILE A 158 9.34 3.82 -6.10
N TYR A 159 9.78 5.07 -6.01
CA TYR A 159 10.19 5.89 -7.14
C TYR A 159 11.65 6.26 -6.99
N ILE A 160 12.37 6.27 -8.12
CA ILE A 160 13.67 6.95 -8.20
C ILE A 160 13.41 8.36 -8.67
N VAL A 161 13.88 9.33 -7.89
CA VAL A 161 13.95 10.72 -8.32
C VAL A 161 15.40 10.97 -8.70
N PRO A 162 15.70 11.13 -10.00
CA PRO A 162 17.08 11.25 -10.43
C PRO A 162 17.72 12.45 -9.72
N GLU A 163 18.89 12.24 -9.09
CA GLU A 163 19.78 13.32 -8.62
C GLU A 163 20.12 14.33 -9.74
N ARG A 164 19.85 13.95 -11.01
CA ARG A 164 20.45 14.53 -12.20
C ARG A 164 19.47 14.74 -13.36
N THR A 165 18.33 15.38 -13.10
CA THR A 165 17.66 16.21 -14.12
C THR A 165 18.08 17.69 -14.02
N LEU A 166 19.16 17.98 -13.28
CA LEU A 166 19.83 19.29 -13.17
C LEU A 166 21.28 19.24 -13.68
N LYS A 167 21.50 18.63 -14.84
CA LYS A 167 22.45 19.21 -15.80
C LYS A 167 21.64 19.57 -17.04
N ALA A 168 21.18 20.81 -17.08
CA ALA A 168 20.69 21.39 -18.32
C ALA A 168 21.73 21.17 -19.43
N PRO A 169 21.26 21.06 -20.68
CA PRO A 169 21.79 21.98 -21.68
C PRO A 169 20.66 22.66 -22.47
N PHE A 170 20.52 23.97 -22.22
CA PHE A 170 20.34 25.14 -23.11
C PHE A 170 19.49 25.07 -24.41
N PRO A 171 19.00 26.20 -24.96
CA PRO A 171 19.20 27.61 -24.57
C PRO A 171 17.97 28.32 -24.00
#